data_AF-A0A5C6Q2B3-F1
#
_entry.id   AF-A0A5C6Q2B3-F1
#
_cell.length_a   1.000
_cell.length_b   1.000
_cell.length_c   1.000
_cell.angle_alpha   90.00
_cell.angle_beta   90.00
_cell.angle_gamma   90.00
#
_symmetry.space_group_name_H-M   'P 1'
#
loop_
_entity.id
_entity.type
_entity.pdbx_description
1 polymer ?
#
loop_
_entity_poly.entity_id
_entity_poly.type
_entity_poly.pdbx_seq_one_letter_code
_entity_poly.pdbx_strand_id
1 'polypeptide(L)'
;MRDVRARLRGTIYEGTTPAHGHLGDLYSPRQIVDFCLDLGEVMLASGADVRTVEVAIVAVGTKWNLAPLELDITGTAITVQYTPVEGPPLVKMRVVAAEGSDLHRLSLVYQIVDELLHDERDMTSAVEGLVTVLRSPPRWPTWITDAAMGLFGVSVSLQAGGSLAGAAGAFVLMVGAMVLGRWLTRKGIPNFFIVALQSASVAAVGSLAIWAGAVGAGSAAAMVAAVVVLILPHVTIVTWAQDAISGFRAMALSRALIIALIVAGIAVGIPGGLALTSGLSIEVDPTDITLRTLPIWLLLVTTFFAASATAVTQGANARVVPVAIGVALVGTVTLWCLKQLEVPLLGATFLVATLLGALSTVIAARLRVSATAIAVPAFCGSLLPSLAVASALLNVMAGTGGAALDVVGSVSTTLAIGAGLVLGSLLATPGARRSLRRRVKRVVVQSERLDTSPISIIGPAAGDPPAPRG
;
A
#
# COMPACT_ATOMS: atom_id res chain seq x y z
N MET A 1 -29.90 -10.28 -8.27
CA MET A 1 -28.51 -10.82 -8.30
C MET A 1 -27.56 -9.63 -8.33
N ARG A 2 -26.76 -9.42 -7.27
CA ARG A 2 -25.73 -8.36 -7.29
C ARG A 2 -24.70 -8.74 -8.34
N ASP A 3 -24.62 -7.99 -9.43
CA ASP A 3 -23.66 -8.23 -10.51
C ASP A 3 -22.25 -8.01 -9.95
N VAL A 4 -21.54 -9.08 -9.63
CA VAL A 4 -20.16 -9.04 -9.11
C VAL A 4 -19.24 -8.34 -10.13
N ARG A 5 -19.58 -8.36 -11.43
CA ARG A 5 -18.89 -7.61 -12.48
C ARG A 5 -19.03 -6.10 -12.33
N ALA A 6 -20.03 -5.61 -11.58
CA ALA A 6 -20.12 -4.20 -11.22
C ALA A 6 -18.89 -3.74 -10.42
N ARG A 7 -18.21 -4.64 -9.69
CA ARG A 7 -16.94 -4.35 -9.00
C ARG A 7 -15.76 -4.19 -9.96
N LEU A 8 -15.86 -4.74 -11.18
CA LEU A 8 -14.86 -4.53 -12.23
C LEU A 8 -15.04 -3.20 -12.97
N ARG A 9 -16.20 -2.52 -12.83
CA ARG A 9 -16.42 -1.21 -13.44
C ARG A 9 -15.41 -0.19 -12.90
N GLY A 10 -14.82 0.58 -13.80
CA GLY A 10 -13.77 1.53 -13.43
C GLY A 10 -12.39 0.92 -13.11
N THR A 11 -12.15 -0.38 -13.38
CA THR A 11 -10.84 -1.04 -13.18
C THR A 11 -10.12 -1.35 -14.50
N ILE A 12 -8.87 -1.86 -14.44
CA ILE A 12 -8.15 -2.36 -15.62
C ILE A 12 -8.76 -3.65 -16.20
N TYR A 13 -9.56 -4.38 -15.42
CA TYR A 13 -10.15 -5.67 -15.78
C TYR A 13 -11.64 -5.61 -16.14
N GLU A 14 -12.22 -4.43 -16.36
CA GLU A 14 -13.65 -4.28 -16.74
C GLU A 14 -14.02 -5.06 -18.00
N GLY A 15 -13.07 -5.26 -18.92
CA GLY A 15 -13.27 -6.01 -20.16
C GLY A 15 -13.21 -7.53 -20.00
N THR A 16 -13.02 -8.06 -18.79
CA THR A 16 -12.93 -9.51 -18.56
C THR A 16 -14.29 -10.15 -18.83
N THR A 17 -14.38 -10.89 -19.92
CA THR A 17 -15.55 -11.69 -20.28
C THR A 17 -15.37 -13.12 -19.78
N PRO A 18 -16.44 -13.81 -19.36
CA PRO A 18 -16.33 -15.23 -19.03
C PRO A 18 -15.86 -16.01 -20.25
N ALA A 19 -14.83 -16.84 -20.09
CA ALA A 19 -14.46 -17.79 -21.13
C ALA A 19 -15.61 -18.80 -21.27
N HIS A 20 -16.25 -18.84 -22.43
CA HIS A 20 -17.25 -19.86 -22.77
C HIS A 20 -16.56 -20.95 -23.60
N GLY A 21 -16.57 -22.20 -23.13
CA GLY A 21 -15.91 -23.35 -23.77
C GLY A 21 -14.90 -24.08 -22.87
N HIS A 22 -14.24 -25.13 -23.43
CA HIS A 22 -13.41 -26.20 -22.79
C HIS A 22 -12.59 -25.87 -21.53
N LEU A 23 -12.21 -24.61 -21.26
CA LEU A 23 -11.46 -24.19 -20.08
C LEU A 23 -12.29 -24.09 -18.78
N GLY A 24 -13.60 -23.86 -18.89
CA GLY A 24 -14.51 -23.86 -17.73
C GLY A 24 -14.63 -25.24 -17.06
N ASP A 25 -14.36 -26.31 -17.82
CA ASP A 25 -14.44 -27.70 -17.36
C ASP A 25 -13.06 -28.28 -16.93
N LEU A 26 -11.95 -27.56 -17.19
CA LEU A 26 -10.60 -28.04 -16.87
C LEU A 26 -10.29 -28.00 -15.36
N TYR A 27 -10.92 -27.09 -14.63
CA TYR A 27 -10.62 -26.84 -13.22
C TYR A 27 -11.88 -26.87 -12.37
N SER A 28 -11.82 -27.60 -11.26
CA SER A 28 -12.94 -27.63 -10.31
C SER A 28 -13.13 -26.26 -9.66
N PRO A 29 -14.38 -25.87 -9.30
CA PRO A 29 -14.64 -24.62 -8.59
C PRO A 29 -13.82 -24.49 -7.29
N ARG A 30 -13.51 -25.62 -6.64
CA ARG A 30 -12.66 -25.66 -5.43
C ARG A 30 -11.23 -25.20 -5.70
N GLN A 31 -10.63 -25.65 -6.80
CA GLN A 31 -9.27 -25.27 -7.19
C GLN A 31 -9.20 -23.79 -7.56
N ILE A 32 -10.21 -23.27 -8.24
CA ILE A 32 -10.25 -21.86 -8.61
C ILE A 32 -10.41 -20.97 -7.37
N VAL A 33 -11.26 -21.37 -6.41
CA VAL A 33 -11.37 -20.67 -5.12
C VAL A 33 -10.07 -20.75 -4.32
N ASP A 34 -9.37 -21.89 -4.32
CA ASP A 34 -8.04 -22.00 -3.68
C ASP A 34 -7.03 -21.06 -4.32
N PHE A 35 -6.99 -21.01 -5.66
CA PHE A 35 -6.12 -20.08 -6.38
C PHE A 35 -6.45 -18.62 -6.06
N CYS A 36 -7.74 -18.25 -6.01
CA CYS A 36 -8.16 -16.91 -5.62
C CYS A 36 -7.72 -16.54 -4.19
N LEU A 37 -7.77 -17.49 -3.26
CA LEU A 37 -7.30 -17.29 -1.88
C LEU A 37 -5.78 -17.16 -1.82
N ASP A 38 -5.04 -18.02 -2.54
CA ASP A 38 -3.58 -17.94 -2.62
C ASP A 38 -3.15 -16.62 -3.26
N LEU A 39 -3.79 -16.21 -4.35
CA LEU A 39 -3.57 -14.92 -5.00
C LEU A 39 -3.80 -13.77 -4.01
N GLY A 40 -4.94 -13.78 -3.32
CA GLY A 40 -5.27 -12.77 -2.33
C GLY A 40 -4.26 -12.70 -1.19
N GLU A 41 -3.83 -13.85 -0.69
CA GLU A 41 -2.81 -13.96 0.36
C GLU A 41 -1.49 -13.35 -0.11
N VAL A 42 -0.98 -13.74 -1.28
CA VAL A 42 0.31 -13.20 -1.78
C VAL A 42 0.21 -11.69 -2.03
N MET A 43 -0.90 -11.21 -2.59
CA MET A 43 -1.07 -9.77 -2.85
C MET A 43 -1.13 -8.95 -1.55
N LEU A 44 -1.95 -9.35 -0.57
CA LEU A 44 -2.04 -8.67 0.72
C LEU A 44 -0.70 -8.76 1.47
N ALA A 45 -0.06 -9.92 1.46
CA ALA A 45 1.25 -10.11 2.11
C ALA A 45 2.38 -9.32 1.46
N SER A 46 2.22 -8.91 0.19
CA SER A 46 3.16 -8.06 -0.54
C SER A 46 2.81 -6.57 -0.45
N GLY A 47 1.74 -6.19 0.27
CA GLY A 47 1.36 -4.79 0.51
C GLY A 47 0.40 -4.20 -0.53
N ALA A 48 -0.38 -5.02 -1.24
CA ALA A 48 -1.44 -4.54 -2.12
C ALA A 48 -2.56 -3.84 -1.33
N ASP A 49 -3.20 -2.86 -1.95
CA ASP A 49 -4.45 -2.29 -1.44
C ASP A 49 -5.62 -3.28 -1.60
N VAL A 50 -6.55 -3.26 -0.65
CA VAL A 50 -7.66 -4.23 -0.57
C VAL A 50 -8.52 -4.19 -1.83
N ARG A 51 -8.74 -2.98 -2.39
CA ARG A 51 -9.49 -2.79 -3.62
C ARG A 51 -8.83 -3.54 -4.78
N THR A 52 -7.52 -3.43 -4.96
CA THR A 52 -6.88 -4.08 -6.09
C THR A 52 -6.81 -5.60 -5.92
N VAL A 53 -6.70 -6.10 -4.70
CA VAL A 53 -6.84 -7.55 -4.41
C VAL A 53 -8.23 -8.06 -4.78
N GLU A 54 -9.28 -7.37 -4.32
CA GLU A 54 -10.66 -7.70 -4.67
C GLU A 54 -10.86 -7.71 -6.19
N VAL A 55 -10.36 -6.69 -6.88
CA VAL A 55 -10.47 -6.54 -8.33
C VAL A 55 -9.75 -7.67 -9.07
N ALA A 56 -8.57 -8.09 -8.61
CA ALA A 56 -7.84 -9.21 -9.18
C ALA A 56 -8.59 -10.54 -8.97
N ILE A 57 -9.07 -10.81 -7.76
CA ILE A 57 -9.83 -12.04 -7.45
C ILE A 57 -11.13 -12.09 -8.24
N VAL A 58 -11.86 -10.98 -8.35
CA VAL A 58 -13.09 -10.92 -9.14
C VAL A 58 -12.79 -11.09 -10.64
N ALA A 59 -11.70 -10.52 -11.16
CA ALA A 59 -11.33 -10.70 -12.56
C ALA A 59 -11.01 -12.17 -12.87
N VAL A 60 -10.21 -12.80 -12.02
CA VAL A 60 -9.85 -14.21 -12.09
C VAL A 60 -11.09 -15.11 -11.97
N GLY A 61 -11.96 -14.87 -10.99
CA GLY A 61 -13.23 -15.60 -10.85
C GLY A 61 -14.17 -15.41 -12.04
N THR A 62 -14.19 -14.21 -12.63
CA THR A 62 -15.00 -13.90 -13.83
C THR A 62 -14.47 -14.66 -15.06
N LYS A 63 -13.14 -14.80 -15.21
CA LYS A 63 -12.52 -15.54 -16.32
C LYS A 63 -13.09 -16.97 -16.42
N TRP A 64 -13.21 -17.65 -15.29
CA TRP A 64 -13.74 -19.02 -15.22
C TRP A 64 -15.23 -19.10 -14.86
N ASN A 65 -15.97 -18.00 -15.00
CA ASN A 65 -17.41 -17.96 -14.80
C ASN A 65 -17.89 -18.42 -13.40
N LEU A 66 -17.09 -18.19 -12.34
CA LEU A 66 -17.57 -18.38 -10.96
C LEU A 66 -18.54 -17.25 -10.59
N ALA A 67 -19.83 -17.47 -10.82
CA ALA A 67 -20.89 -16.60 -10.36
C ALA A 67 -22.05 -17.44 -9.79
N PRO A 68 -22.66 -17.04 -8.66
CA PRO A 68 -22.32 -15.92 -7.76
C PRO A 68 -21.10 -16.18 -6.85
N LEU A 69 -20.19 -15.19 -6.79
CA LEU A 69 -18.99 -15.18 -5.93
C LEU A 69 -19.04 -13.95 -5.00
N GLU A 70 -19.06 -14.17 -3.70
CA GLU A 70 -18.93 -13.11 -2.69
C GLU A 70 -17.56 -13.17 -2.03
N LEU A 71 -16.97 -12.01 -1.82
CA LEU A 71 -15.65 -11.84 -1.22
C LEU A 71 -15.75 -10.84 -0.08
N ASP A 72 -15.17 -11.22 1.05
CA ASP A 72 -14.97 -10.39 2.23
C ASP A 72 -13.49 -10.43 2.65
N ILE A 73 -12.91 -9.25 2.91
CA ILE A 73 -11.54 -9.10 3.40
C ILE A 73 -11.61 -8.31 4.69
N THR A 74 -11.27 -8.97 5.79
CA THR A 74 -11.41 -8.43 7.14
C THR A 74 -10.16 -8.73 7.97
N GLY A 75 -9.46 -7.67 8.39
CA GLY A 75 -8.22 -7.78 9.17
C GLY A 75 -7.15 -8.57 8.42
N THR A 76 -6.87 -9.77 8.90
CA THR A 76 -5.91 -10.70 8.28
C THR A 76 -6.58 -11.85 7.55
N ALA A 77 -7.90 -11.86 7.37
CA ALA A 77 -8.62 -12.96 6.75
C ALA A 77 -9.23 -12.56 5.40
N ILE A 78 -9.10 -13.45 4.41
CA ILE A 78 -9.82 -13.41 3.14
C ILE A 78 -10.84 -14.53 3.17
N THR A 79 -12.11 -14.18 3.01
CA THR A 79 -13.22 -15.14 2.92
C THR A 79 -13.82 -15.08 1.53
N VAL A 80 -13.86 -16.23 0.86
CA VAL A 80 -14.48 -16.39 -0.45
C VAL A 80 -15.66 -17.34 -0.30
N GLN A 81 -16.83 -16.88 -0.73
CA GLN A 81 -18.07 -17.64 -0.75
C GLN A 81 -18.52 -17.82 -2.19
N TYR A 82 -18.64 -19.06 -2.62
CA TYR A 82 -19.14 -19.41 -3.95
C TYR A 82 -20.38 -20.29 -3.78
N THR A 83 -21.50 -19.84 -4.35
CA THR A 83 -22.77 -20.55 -4.28
C THR A 83 -23.17 -20.99 -5.69
N PRO A 84 -22.81 -22.21 -6.13
CA PRO A 84 -23.21 -22.69 -7.44
C PRO A 84 -24.73 -22.83 -7.53
N VAL A 85 -25.28 -22.80 -8.76
CA VAL A 85 -26.71 -23.04 -9.00
C VAL A 85 -27.11 -24.46 -8.58
N GLU A 86 -26.20 -25.41 -8.80
CA GLU A 86 -26.35 -26.81 -8.42
C GLU A 86 -25.18 -27.24 -7.53
N GLY A 87 -25.49 -27.83 -6.38
CA GLY A 87 -24.50 -28.33 -5.41
C GLY A 87 -24.39 -27.48 -4.13
N PRO A 88 -23.60 -27.94 -3.15
CA PRO A 88 -23.45 -27.25 -1.87
C PRO A 88 -22.64 -25.95 -2.03
N PRO A 89 -22.94 -24.91 -1.24
CA PRO A 89 -22.13 -23.70 -1.21
C PRO A 89 -20.71 -24.02 -0.71
N LEU A 90 -19.72 -23.33 -1.27
CA LEU A 90 -18.33 -23.43 -0.89
C LEU A 90 -17.91 -22.15 -0.18
N VAL A 91 -17.54 -22.27 1.09
CA VAL A 91 -16.95 -21.19 1.87
C VAL A 91 -15.53 -21.59 2.25
N LYS A 92 -14.55 -20.80 1.84
CA LYS A 92 -13.15 -20.98 2.23
C LYS A 92 -12.59 -19.68 2.77
N MET A 93 -11.71 -19.82 3.75
CA MET A 93 -11.05 -18.72 4.42
C MET A 93 -9.54 -18.94 4.41
N ARG A 94 -8.78 -17.88 4.16
CA ARG A 94 -7.32 -17.88 4.29
C ARG A 94 -6.91 -16.75 5.22
N VAL A 95 -6.05 -17.07 6.19
CA VAL A 95 -5.43 -16.08 7.08
C VAL A 95 -4.08 -15.70 6.52
N VAL A 96 -3.86 -14.39 6.34
CA VAL A 96 -2.64 -13.77 5.87
C VAL A 96 -1.77 -13.46 7.09
N ALA A 97 -0.68 -14.22 7.26
CA ALA A 97 0.18 -14.12 8.44
C ALA A 97 1.30 -13.07 8.32
N ALA A 98 1.64 -12.64 7.10
CA ALA A 98 2.75 -11.73 6.84
C ALA A 98 2.24 -10.38 6.34
N GLU A 99 2.64 -9.31 7.02
CA GLU A 99 2.43 -7.94 6.56
C GLU A 99 3.80 -7.34 6.21
N GLY A 100 4.13 -7.32 4.92
CA GLY A 100 5.31 -6.66 4.38
C GLY A 100 4.97 -5.85 3.14
N SER A 101 5.68 -4.75 2.91
CA SER A 101 5.62 -4.06 1.61
C SER A 101 6.78 -4.55 0.76
N ASP A 102 6.51 -5.51 -0.12
CA ASP A 102 7.46 -5.96 -1.14
C ASP A 102 6.84 -5.73 -2.53
N LEU A 103 7.09 -4.55 -3.06
CA LEU A 103 6.63 -4.13 -4.38
C LEU A 103 7.22 -5.00 -5.50
N HIS A 104 8.36 -5.67 -5.27
CA HIS A 104 8.90 -6.61 -6.24
C HIS A 104 7.99 -7.83 -6.36
N ARG A 105 7.71 -8.49 -5.24
CA ARG A 105 6.78 -9.63 -5.19
C ARG A 105 5.41 -9.24 -5.73
N LEU A 106 4.91 -8.09 -5.31
CA LEU A 106 3.63 -7.58 -5.80
C LEU A 106 3.63 -7.43 -7.33
N SER A 107 4.69 -6.85 -7.91
CA SER A 107 4.80 -6.70 -9.37
C SER A 107 4.82 -8.04 -10.12
N LEU A 108 5.46 -9.07 -9.56
CA LEU A 108 5.48 -10.42 -10.13
C LEU A 108 4.10 -11.07 -10.08
N VAL A 109 3.35 -10.88 -8.99
CA VAL A 109 1.97 -11.38 -8.89
C VAL A 109 1.07 -10.72 -9.92
N TYR A 110 1.16 -9.39 -10.11
CA TYR A 110 0.39 -8.72 -11.17
C TYR A 110 0.72 -9.26 -12.56
N GLN A 111 1.99 -9.56 -12.82
CA GLN A 111 2.39 -10.14 -14.09
C GLN A 111 1.76 -11.54 -14.27
N ILE A 112 1.77 -12.39 -13.23
CA ILE A 112 1.11 -13.70 -13.26
C ILE A 112 -0.39 -13.56 -13.53
N VAL A 113 -1.07 -12.60 -12.89
CA VAL A 113 -2.51 -12.35 -13.11
C VAL A 113 -2.77 -11.84 -14.53
N ASP A 114 -1.93 -10.94 -15.05
CA ASP A 114 -2.07 -10.40 -16.41
C ASP A 114 -1.86 -11.50 -17.47
N GLU A 115 -0.80 -12.30 -17.34
CA GLU A 115 -0.51 -13.45 -18.22
C GLU A 115 -1.63 -14.49 -18.15
N LEU A 116 -2.13 -14.76 -16.94
CA LEU A 116 -3.27 -15.65 -16.73
C LEU A 116 -4.51 -15.11 -17.44
N LEU A 117 -4.87 -13.83 -17.29
CA LEU A 117 -6.08 -13.26 -17.91
C LEU A 117 -6.02 -13.18 -19.44
N HIS A 118 -4.82 -13.19 -20.04
CA HIS A 118 -4.61 -13.14 -21.49
C HIS A 118 -4.35 -14.51 -22.14
N ASP A 119 -4.56 -15.61 -21.40
CA ASP A 119 -4.29 -16.99 -21.85
C ASP A 119 -2.81 -17.24 -22.23
N GLU A 120 -1.89 -16.41 -21.72
CA GLU A 120 -0.44 -16.58 -21.88
C GLU A 120 0.14 -17.58 -20.86
N ARG A 121 -0.60 -17.84 -19.77
CA ARG A 121 -0.23 -18.76 -18.68
C ARG A 121 -1.44 -19.55 -18.19
N ASP A 122 -1.24 -20.85 -17.96
CA ASP A 122 -2.25 -21.76 -17.39
C ASP A 122 -2.32 -21.68 -15.86
N MET A 123 -3.42 -22.10 -15.23
CA MET A 123 -3.64 -22.00 -13.77
C MET A 123 -2.62 -22.82 -12.98
N THR A 124 -2.29 -24.03 -13.43
CA THR A 124 -1.28 -24.87 -12.78
C THR A 124 0.07 -24.17 -12.71
N SER A 125 0.48 -23.59 -13.85
CA SER A 125 1.67 -22.75 -13.90
C SER A 125 1.51 -21.51 -13.02
N ALA A 126 0.36 -20.83 -13.02
CA ALA A 126 0.11 -19.66 -12.16
C ALA A 126 0.29 -19.99 -10.66
N VAL A 127 -0.20 -21.14 -10.20
CA VAL A 127 0.02 -21.62 -8.82
C VAL A 127 1.51 -21.79 -8.53
N GLU A 128 2.25 -22.49 -9.39
CA GLU A 128 3.71 -22.64 -9.25
C GLU A 128 4.44 -21.29 -9.26
N GLY A 129 3.94 -20.34 -10.06
CA GLY A 129 4.41 -18.97 -10.12
C GLY A 129 4.23 -18.26 -8.77
N LEU A 130 3.04 -18.33 -8.17
CA LEU A 130 2.76 -17.75 -6.85
C LEU A 130 3.65 -18.36 -5.76
N VAL A 131 3.84 -19.67 -5.77
CA VAL A 131 4.76 -20.36 -4.83
C VAL A 131 6.19 -19.89 -5.03
N THR A 132 6.63 -19.72 -6.28
CA THR A 132 7.96 -19.21 -6.58
C THR A 132 8.14 -17.78 -6.06
N VAL A 133 7.14 -16.90 -6.27
CA VAL A 133 7.15 -15.52 -5.77
C VAL A 133 7.22 -15.46 -4.24
N LEU A 134 6.47 -16.33 -3.54
CA LEU A 134 6.52 -16.41 -2.07
C LEU A 134 7.91 -16.81 -1.55
N ARG A 135 8.60 -17.70 -2.27
CA ARG A 135 9.94 -18.18 -1.93
C ARG A 135 11.07 -17.28 -2.41
N SER A 136 10.78 -16.29 -3.26
CA SER A 136 11.78 -15.36 -3.77
C SER A 136 12.47 -14.60 -2.63
N PRO A 137 13.80 -14.55 -2.59
CA PRO A 137 14.51 -13.74 -1.60
C PRO A 137 14.16 -12.25 -1.79
N PRO A 138 14.33 -11.42 -0.74
CA PRO A 138 14.21 -9.98 -0.87
C PRO A 138 15.09 -9.47 -2.00
N ARG A 139 14.58 -8.51 -2.78
CA ARG A 139 15.30 -7.96 -3.94
C ARG A 139 16.67 -7.39 -3.59
N TRP A 140 16.75 -6.73 -2.44
CA TRP A 140 17.96 -6.07 -1.97
C TRP A 140 18.45 -6.70 -0.68
N PRO A 141 19.77 -6.81 -0.49
CA PRO A 141 20.32 -7.19 0.79
C PRO A 141 19.99 -6.13 1.85
N THR A 142 19.90 -6.58 3.09
CA THR A 142 19.50 -5.79 4.26
C THR A 142 20.30 -4.51 4.46
N TRP A 143 21.61 -4.53 4.18
CA TRP A 143 22.49 -3.36 4.32
C TRP A 143 22.15 -2.24 3.33
N ILE A 144 21.67 -2.57 2.12
CA ILE A 144 21.22 -1.56 1.14
C ILE A 144 19.93 -0.91 1.64
N THR A 145 18.99 -1.71 2.17
CA THR A 145 17.74 -1.17 2.70
C THR A 145 17.98 -0.30 3.95
N ASP A 146 18.97 -0.66 4.78
CA ASP A 146 19.35 0.16 5.94
C ASP A 146 19.98 1.48 5.51
N ALA A 147 20.93 1.44 4.56
CA ALA A 147 21.58 2.64 4.05
C ALA A 147 20.57 3.57 3.37
N ALA A 148 19.61 3.01 2.62
CA ALA A 148 18.52 3.76 2.02
C ALA A 148 17.68 4.48 3.09
N MET A 149 17.32 3.80 4.18
CA MET A 149 16.55 4.40 5.28
C MET A 149 17.35 5.39 6.09
N GLY A 150 18.65 5.14 6.31
CA GLY A 150 19.58 6.12 6.85
C GLY A 150 19.58 7.41 6.03
N LEU A 151 19.64 7.29 4.70
CA LEU A 151 19.61 8.43 3.79
C LEU A 151 18.26 9.15 3.79
N PHE A 152 17.16 8.42 4.04
CA PHE A 152 15.87 9.04 4.31
C PHE A 152 15.91 9.83 5.64
N GLY A 153 16.55 9.28 6.69
CA GLY A 153 16.78 9.98 7.97
C GLY A 153 17.53 11.30 7.78
N VAL A 154 18.59 11.30 6.96
CA VAL A 154 19.33 12.52 6.57
C VAL A 154 18.38 13.54 5.93
N SER A 155 17.58 13.11 4.97
CA SER A 155 16.64 13.97 4.24
C SER A 155 15.60 14.61 5.17
N VAL A 156 15.01 13.85 6.10
CA VAL A 156 14.03 14.37 7.07
C VAL A 156 14.69 15.26 8.12
N SER A 157 15.89 14.91 8.60
CA SER A 157 16.63 15.72 9.59
C SER A 157 16.99 17.09 9.03
N LEU A 158 17.42 17.18 7.77
CA LEU A 158 17.66 18.46 7.10
C LEU A 158 16.38 19.28 6.95
N GLN A 159 15.25 18.63 6.66
CA GLN A 159 13.92 19.27 6.63
C GLN A 159 13.47 19.79 7.99
N ALA A 160 13.85 19.09 9.06
CA ALA A 160 13.60 19.50 10.44
C ALA A 160 14.59 20.55 10.97
N GLY A 161 15.39 21.18 10.09
CA GLY A 161 16.33 22.25 10.49
C GLY A 161 17.66 21.75 11.08
N GLY A 162 17.96 20.45 10.98
CA GLY A 162 19.20 19.87 11.48
C GLY A 162 20.45 20.35 10.73
N SER A 163 21.57 20.46 11.44
CA SER A 163 22.90 20.65 10.85
C SER A 163 23.38 19.39 10.13
N LEU A 164 24.47 19.50 9.37
CA LEU A 164 25.09 18.34 8.71
C LEU A 164 25.50 17.25 9.72
N ALA A 165 25.90 17.63 10.93
CA ALA A 165 26.19 16.69 12.02
C ALA A 165 24.92 15.98 12.50
N GLY A 166 23.81 16.70 12.66
CA GLY A 166 22.50 16.10 12.98
C GLY A 166 22.01 15.15 11.89
N ALA A 167 22.22 15.50 10.63
CA ALA A 167 21.85 14.67 9.49
C ALA A 167 22.69 13.38 9.42
N ALA A 168 24.01 13.46 9.64
CA ALA A 168 24.88 12.29 9.74
C ALA A 168 24.50 11.40 10.96
N GLY A 169 24.16 12.03 12.08
CA GLY A 169 23.63 11.32 13.24
C GLY A 169 22.32 10.60 12.92
N ALA A 170 21.40 11.22 12.17
CA ALA A 170 20.13 10.62 11.78
C ALA A 170 20.34 9.39 10.88
N PHE A 171 21.35 9.41 10.02
CA PHE A 171 21.75 8.24 9.23
C PHE A 171 22.12 7.06 10.14
N VAL A 172 23.08 7.28 11.04
CA VAL A 172 23.59 6.22 11.95
C VAL A 172 22.48 5.72 12.86
N LEU A 173 21.67 6.64 13.39
CA LEU A 173 20.59 6.33 14.32
C LEU A 173 19.48 5.52 13.65
N MET A 174 19.12 5.87 12.42
CA MET A 174 18.12 5.11 11.65
C MET A 174 18.63 3.71 11.29
N VAL A 175 19.88 3.58 10.83
CA VAL A 175 20.50 2.26 10.57
C VAL A 175 20.51 1.42 11.85
N GLY A 176 20.90 2.02 12.98
CA GLY A 176 20.87 1.37 14.29
C GLY A 176 19.46 0.90 14.68
N ALA A 177 18.45 1.75 14.50
CA ALA A 177 17.05 1.40 14.75
C ALA A 177 16.59 0.23 13.87
N MET A 178 16.97 0.19 12.58
CA MET A 178 16.62 -0.93 11.68
C MET A 178 17.30 -2.24 12.09
N VAL A 179 18.58 -2.20 12.45
CA VAL A 179 19.33 -3.37 12.93
C VAL A 179 18.70 -3.91 14.21
N LEU A 180 18.41 -3.02 15.17
CA LEU A 180 17.74 -3.36 16.43
C LEU A 180 16.36 -3.98 16.17
N GLY A 181 15.55 -3.33 15.33
CA GLY A 181 14.22 -3.82 14.96
C GLY A 181 14.26 -5.25 14.42
N ARG A 182 15.10 -5.49 13.41
CA ARG A 182 15.25 -6.83 12.83
C ARG A 182 15.81 -7.87 13.80
N TRP A 183 16.66 -7.46 14.73
CA TRP A 183 17.16 -8.37 15.77
C TRP A 183 16.04 -8.77 16.74
N LEU A 184 15.19 -7.83 17.15
CA LEU A 184 14.04 -8.10 18.01
C LEU A 184 12.95 -8.91 17.30
N THR A 185 12.69 -8.61 16.01
CA THR A 185 11.74 -9.39 15.19
C THR A 185 12.17 -10.85 15.09
N ARG A 186 13.47 -11.12 14.90
CA ARG A 186 14.01 -12.50 14.87
C ARG A 186 13.83 -13.25 16.20
N LYS A 187 13.65 -12.54 17.31
CA LYS A 187 13.34 -13.11 18.62
C LYS A 187 11.84 -13.29 18.87
N GLY A 188 10.98 -12.96 17.91
CA GLY A 188 9.53 -13.07 18.06
C GLY A 188 8.91 -12.01 18.97
N ILE A 189 9.61 -10.89 19.19
CA ILE A 189 9.09 -9.81 20.04
C ILE A 189 7.96 -9.08 19.30
N PRO A 190 6.80 -8.83 19.94
CA PRO A 190 5.71 -8.08 19.31
C PRO A 190 6.11 -6.66 18.90
N ASN A 191 5.53 -6.17 17.79
CA ASN A 191 5.92 -4.90 17.18
C ASN A 191 5.80 -3.68 18.12
N PHE A 192 4.84 -3.68 19.05
CA PHE A 192 4.71 -2.65 20.08
C PHE A 192 6.02 -2.46 20.88
N PHE A 193 6.59 -3.55 21.38
CA PHE A 193 7.83 -3.51 22.18
C PHE A 193 9.05 -3.21 21.31
N ILE A 194 9.04 -3.65 20.04
CA ILE A 194 10.08 -3.30 19.08
C ILE A 194 10.15 -1.79 18.90
N VAL A 195 9.01 -1.17 18.59
CA VAL A 195 8.91 0.28 18.40
C VAL A 195 9.27 1.02 19.68
N ALA A 196 8.76 0.57 20.84
CA ALA A 196 9.09 1.20 22.12
C ALA A 196 10.60 1.18 22.38
N LEU A 197 11.29 0.05 22.13
CA LEU A 197 12.73 -0.03 22.34
C LEU A 197 13.52 0.77 21.28
N GLN A 198 13.06 0.79 20.03
CA GLN A 198 13.64 1.66 19.00
C GLN A 198 13.54 3.13 19.40
N SER A 199 12.34 3.60 19.76
CA SER A 199 12.11 4.98 20.18
C SER A 199 12.87 5.34 21.46
N ALA A 200 12.97 4.44 22.43
CA ALA A 200 13.79 4.63 23.63
C ALA A 200 15.28 4.76 23.30
N SER A 201 15.79 3.88 22.43
CA SER A 201 17.19 3.91 22.00
C SER A 201 17.50 5.20 21.23
N VAL A 202 16.58 5.62 20.35
CA VAL A 202 16.69 6.86 19.57
C VAL A 202 16.77 8.08 20.49
N ALA A 203 15.88 8.18 21.48
CA ALA A 203 15.87 9.28 22.44
C ALA A 203 17.13 9.29 23.32
N ALA A 204 17.54 8.13 23.86
CA ALA A 204 18.71 8.02 24.71
C ALA A 204 20.00 8.41 23.95
N VAL A 205 20.18 7.93 22.72
CA VAL A 205 21.34 8.29 21.89
C VAL A 205 21.32 9.78 21.53
N GLY A 206 20.14 10.35 21.26
CA GLY A 206 19.98 11.79 21.07
C GLY A 206 20.48 12.61 22.27
N SER A 207 20.05 12.26 23.48
CA SER A 207 20.52 12.90 24.72
C SER A 207 22.02 12.74 24.93
N LEU A 208 22.56 11.55 24.68
CA LEU A 208 24.01 11.28 24.81
C LEU A 208 24.84 12.08 23.78
N ALA A 209 24.32 12.29 22.58
CA ALA A 209 25.01 13.09 21.56
C ALA A 209 25.12 14.57 21.96
N ILE A 210 24.10 15.10 22.65
CA ILE A 210 24.14 16.44 23.26
C ILE A 210 25.16 16.46 24.40
N TRP A 211 25.11 15.48 25.30
CA TRP A 211 26.03 15.38 26.43
C TRP A 211 27.50 15.39 26.01
N ALA A 212 27.82 14.59 24.99
CA ALA A 212 29.18 14.46 24.46
C ALA A 212 29.66 15.70 23.68
N GLY A 213 28.81 16.71 23.50
CA GLY A 213 29.11 17.88 22.67
C GLY A 213 29.25 17.57 21.17
N ALA A 214 28.83 16.39 20.73
CA ALA A 214 28.96 15.96 19.34
C ALA A 214 28.00 16.71 18.41
N VAL A 215 26.82 17.08 18.94
CA VAL A 215 25.75 17.77 18.20
C VAL A 215 25.07 18.77 19.11
N GLY A 216 24.76 19.98 18.62
CA GLY A 216 23.97 20.97 19.37
C GLY A 216 22.52 20.53 19.57
N ALA A 217 21.86 21.02 20.63
CA ALA A 217 20.52 20.58 21.05
C ALA A 217 19.48 20.57 19.91
N GLY A 218 19.35 21.65 19.14
CA GLY A 218 18.40 21.71 18.01
C GLY A 218 18.69 20.70 16.90
N SER A 219 19.96 20.40 16.63
CA SER A 219 20.34 19.38 15.64
C SER A 219 20.11 17.95 16.14
N ALA A 220 20.26 17.72 17.45
CA ALA A 220 19.92 16.44 18.07
C ALA A 220 18.40 16.21 18.10
N ALA A 221 17.61 17.26 18.38
CA ALA A 221 16.15 17.21 18.29
C ALA A 221 15.68 16.91 16.85
N ALA A 222 16.24 17.60 15.84
CA ALA A 222 15.95 17.34 14.43
C ALA A 222 16.33 15.91 14.00
N MET A 223 17.45 15.39 14.50
CA MET A 223 17.89 14.01 14.28
C MET A 223 16.90 12.99 14.88
N VAL A 224 16.52 13.17 16.14
CA VAL A 224 15.58 12.28 16.85
C VAL A 224 14.21 12.31 16.19
N ALA A 225 13.69 13.51 15.90
CA ALA A 225 12.41 13.70 15.24
C ALA A 225 12.37 13.02 13.87
N ALA A 226 13.44 13.14 13.08
CA ALA A 226 13.55 12.48 11.78
C ALA A 226 13.40 10.96 11.88
N VAL A 227 14.08 10.32 12.84
CA VAL A 227 13.98 8.87 13.02
C VAL A 227 12.60 8.47 13.54
N VAL A 228 12.01 9.23 14.47
CA VAL A 228 10.65 8.97 14.97
C VAL A 228 9.60 9.04 13.85
N VAL A 229 9.70 10.06 12.97
CA VAL A 229 8.84 10.21 11.78
C VAL A 229 8.95 9.01 10.84
N LEU A 230 10.13 8.38 10.76
CA LEU A 230 10.39 7.23 9.88
C LEU A 230 10.04 5.88 10.51
N ILE A 231 10.03 5.79 11.83
CA ILE A 231 9.52 4.61 12.57
C ILE A 231 8.00 4.48 12.41
N LEU A 232 7.29 5.60 12.26
CA LEU A 232 5.85 5.58 11.99
C LEU A 232 5.51 4.81 10.71
N PRO A 233 4.41 4.03 10.71
CA PRO A 233 4.05 3.14 9.62
C PRO A 233 3.38 3.93 8.49
N HIS A 234 4.17 4.71 7.75
CA HIS A 234 3.68 5.67 6.75
C HIS A 234 2.80 5.03 5.67
N VAL A 235 3.11 3.81 5.22
CA VAL A 235 2.28 3.08 4.26
C VAL A 235 0.95 2.68 4.88
N THR A 236 0.96 2.15 6.10
CA THR A 236 -0.25 1.73 6.83
C THR A 236 -1.17 2.92 7.13
N ILE A 237 -0.60 4.09 7.46
CA ILE A 237 -1.34 5.33 7.71
C ILE A 237 -2.12 5.77 6.47
N VAL A 238 -1.50 5.76 5.29
CA VAL A 238 -2.18 6.17 4.05
C VAL A 238 -3.19 5.11 3.61
N THR A 239 -2.81 3.84 3.65
CA THR A 239 -3.70 2.74 3.24
C THR A 239 -4.90 2.58 4.17
N TRP A 240 -4.76 2.90 5.46
CA TRP A 240 -5.87 3.07 6.40
C TRP A 240 -6.90 4.09 5.90
N ALA A 241 -6.45 5.27 5.49
CA ALA A 241 -7.33 6.31 4.96
C ALA A 241 -7.99 5.88 3.63
N GLN A 242 -7.24 5.22 2.75
CA GLN A 242 -7.77 4.69 1.48
C GLN A 242 -8.87 3.64 1.71
N ASP A 243 -8.67 2.73 2.67
CA ASP A 243 -9.64 1.70 3.03
C ASP A 243 -10.90 2.31 3.65
N ALA A 244 -10.74 3.26 4.57
CA ALA A 244 -11.85 3.96 5.21
C ALA A 244 -12.76 4.64 4.19
N ILE A 245 -12.18 5.28 3.17
CA ILE A 245 -12.90 6.01 2.12
C ILE A 245 -13.45 5.05 1.06
N SER A 246 -12.75 3.96 0.77
CA SER A 246 -13.16 2.96 -0.22
C SER A 246 -14.27 2.03 0.27
N GLY A 247 -14.61 2.07 1.56
CA GLY A 247 -15.67 1.25 2.15
C GLY A 247 -15.19 -0.02 2.86
N PHE A 248 -13.87 -0.27 2.93
CA PHE A 248 -13.28 -1.40 3.64
C PHE A 248 -13.11 -1.09 5.13
N ARG A 249 -14.24 -0.83 5.81
CA ARG A 249 -14.27 -0.30 7.19
C ARG A 249 -13.61 -1.23 8.21
N ALA A 250 -13.77 -2.54 8.06
CA ALA A 250 -13.18 -3.51 8.98
C ALA A 250 -11.64 -3.55 8.86
N MET A 251 -11.11 -3.48 7.64
CA MET A 251 -9.67 -3.32 7.38
C MET A 251 -9.13 -2.00 7.92
N ALA A 252 -9.86 -0.90 7.71
CA ALA A 252 -9.50 0.38 8.27
C ALA A 252 -9.46 0.34 9.81
N LEU A 253 -10.41 -0.31 10.48
CA LEU A 253 -10.37 -0.43 11.95
C LEU A 253 -9.16 -1.25 12.42
N SER A 254 -8.86 -2.36 11.74
CA SER A 254 -7.67 -3.19 12.03
C SER A 254 -6.37 -2.38 11.88
N ARG A 255 -6.21 -1.66 10.77
CA ARG A 255 -5.04 -0.79 10.53
C ARG A 255 -4.97 0.37 11.51
N ALA A 256 -6.10 0.96 11.90
CA ALA A 256 -6.15 2.00 12.91
C ALA A 256 -5.60 1.52 14.26
N LEU A 257 -5.96 0.29 14.67
CA LEU A 257 -5.44 -0.32 15.89
C LEU A 257 -3.93 -0.55 15.81
N ILE A 258 -3.42 -1.04 14.67
CA ILE A 258 -1.97 -1.21 14.45
C ILE A 258 -1.25 0.13 14.57
N ILE A 259 -1.77 1.18 13.92
CA ILE A 259 -1.22 2.55 14.00
C ILE A 259 -1.23 3.03 15.45
N ALA A 260 -2.35 2.87 16.16
CA ALA A 260 -2.48 3.28 17.56
C ALA A 260 -1.47 2.57 18.48
N LEU A 261 -1.26 1.27 18.30
CA LEU A 261 -0.25 0.51 19.05
C LEU A 261 1.17 0.99 18.74
N ILE A 262 1.49 1.29 17.48
CA ILE A 262 2.80 1.82 17.11
C ILE A 262 3.01 3.21 17.74
N VAL A 263 2.02 4.10 17.65
CA VAL A 263 2.05 5.43 18.28
C VAL A 263 2.20 5.32 19.80
N ALA A 264 1.48 4.40 20.46
CA ALA A 264 1.62 4.15 21.89
C ALA A 264 3.02 3.60 22.24
N GLY A 265 3.59 2.74 21.40
CA GLY A 265 4.96 2.26 21.56
C GLY A 265 5.96 3.41 21.53
N ILE A 266 5.83 4.35 20.59
CA ILE A 266 6.66 5.56 20.52
C ILE A 266 6.46 6.42 21.77
N ALA A 267 5.20 6.66 22.17
CA ALA A 267 4.82 7.48 23.32
C ALA A 267 5.40 6.94 24.64
N VAL A 268 5.51 5.63 24.80
CA VAL A 268 6.14 4.98 25.96
C VAL A 268 7.66 4.94 25.80
N GLY A 269 8.14 4.67 24.59
CA GLY A 269 9.55 4.49 24.29
C GLY A 269 10.38 5.75 24.51
N ILE A 270 9.97 6.88 23.94
CA ILE A 270 10.75 8.14 24.02
C ILE A 270 11.00 8.57 25.48
N PRO A 271 9.98 8.71 26.36
CA PRO A 271 10.21 9.08 27.75
C PRO A 271 11.02 8.03 28.51
N GLY A 272 10.82 6.73 28.20
CA GLY A 272 11.63 5.65 28.76
C GLY A 272 13.12 5.80 28.41
N GLY A 273 13.43 6.18 27.16
CA GLY A 273 14.80 6.48 26.73
C GLY A 273 15.40 7.70 27.42
N LEU A 274 14.62 8.78 27.54
CA LEU A 274 15.05 9.99 28.24
C LEU A 274 15.30 9.74 29.74
N ALA A 275 14.46 8.92 30.38
CA ALA A 275 14.60 8.57 31.79
C ALA A 275 15.92 7.85 32.09
N LEU A 276 16.41 7.01 31.16
CA LEU A 276 17.72 6.35 31.28
C LEU A 276 18.89 7.36 31.27
N THR A 277 18.68 8.53 30.68
CA THR A 277 19.67 9.62 30.59
C THR A 277 19.43 10.77 31.58
N SER A 278 18.39 10.68 32.43
CA SER A 278 17.97 11.76 33.34
C SER A 278 19.03 12.18 34.35
N GLY A 279 19.97 11.28 34.71
CA GLY A 279 21.10 11.60 35.59
C GLY A 279 22.14 12.56 34.99
N LEU A 280 22.06 12.87 33.69
CA LEU A 280 23.04 13.70 32.99
C LEU A 280 22.74 15.21 33.03
N SER A 281 21.68 15.65 33.72
CA SER A 281 21.27 17.07 33.82
C SER A 281 21.13 17.77 32.45
N ILE A 282 20.62 17.05 31.45
CA ILE A 282 20.37 17.57 30.11
C ILE A 282 18.87 17.71 29.96
N GLU A 283 18.41 18.96 29.89
CA GLU A 283 17.04 19.28 29.54
C GLU A 283 16.95 19.20 28.01
N VAL A 284 16.65 18.00 27.50
CA VAL A 284 16.35 17.81 26.08
C VAL A 284 14.87 18.12 25.93
N ASP A 285 14.56 19.20 25.22
CA ASP A 285 13.19 19.47 24.77
C ASP A 285 12.99 18.81 23.40
N PRO A 286 12.35 17.63 23.31
CA PRO A 286 12.05 16.98 22.04
C PRO A 286 11.01 17.74 21.20
N THR A 287 10.42 18.82 21.72
CA THR A 287 9.36 19.60 21.09
C THR A 287 9.88 20.81 20.29
N ASP A 288 11.15 21.19 20.45
CA ASP A 288 11.77 22.32 19.73
C ASP A 288 12.17 21.95 18.28
N ILE A 289 11.21 21.38 17.54
CA ILE A 289 11.33 21.16 16.09
C ILE A 289 11.09 22.50 15.41
N THR A 290 12.16 23.24 15.18
CA THR A 290 12.10 24.42 14.30
C THR A 290 11.96 23.96 12.85
N LEU A 291 10.72 23.90 12.36
CA LEU A 291 10.43 23.68 10.94
C LEU A 291 10.97 24.85 10.13
N ARG A 292 12.23 24.74 9.69
CA ARG A 292 12.87 25.75 8.86
C ARG A 292 12.26 25.71 7.47
N THR A 293 11.85 26.86 6.95
CA THR A 293 11.46 27.00 5.55
C THR A 293 12.69 26.77 4.66
N LEU A 294 12.82 25.55 4.16
CA LEU A 294 13.94 25.19 3.30
C LEU A 294 13.80 25.84 1.91
N PRO A 295 14.92 26.21 1.27
CA PRO A 295 14.91 26.64 -0.13
C PRO A 295 14.47 25.49 -1.04
N ILE A 296 13.82 25.82 -2.15
CA ILE A 296 13.20 24.84 -3.06
C ILE A 296 14.20 23.79 -3.59
N TRP A 297 15.45 24.18 -3.84
CA TRP A 297 16.47 23.23 -4.32
C TRP A 297 16.75 22.14 -3.29
N LEU A 298 16.80 22.48 -2.00
CA LEU A 298 17.06 21.53 -0.93
C LEU A 298 15.84 20.64 -0.71
N LEU A 299 14.63 21.20 -0.80
CA LEU A 299 13.37 20.46 -0.79
C LEU A 299 13.33 19.38 -1.90
N LEU A 300 13.75 19.72 -3.13
CA LEU A 300 13.82 18.76 -4.24
C LEU A 300 14.88 17.67 -4.01
N VAL A 301 16.04 18.03 -3.45
CA VAL A 301 17.08 17.06 -3.08
C VAL A 301 16.59 16.10 -2.00
N THR A 302 15.90 16.61 -0.97
CA THR A 302 15.34 15.78 0.10
C THR A 302 14.23 14.86 -0.42
N THR A 303 13.37 15.34 -1.32
CA THR A 303 12.37 14.51 -2.01
C THR A 303 13.01 13.42 -2.85
N PHE A 304 14.07 13.74 -3.60
CA PHE A 304 14.80 12.77 -4.40
C PHE A 304 15.31 11.61 -3.54
N PHE A 305 15.97 11.92 -2.42
CA PHE A 305 16.48 10.91 -1.52
C PHE A 305 15.39 10.15 -0.77
N ALA A 306 14.32 10.83 -0.34
CA ALA A 306 13.18 10.20 0.33
C ALA A 306 12.45 9.20 -0.60
N ALA A 307 12.15 9.62 -1.84
CA ALA A 307 11.51 8.77 -2.83
C ALA A 307 12.41 7.60 -3.25
N SER A 308 13.70 7.86 -3.46
CA SER A 308 14.68 6.81 -3.78
C SER A 308 14.80 5.78 -2.66
N ALA A 309 14.91 6.25 -1.41
CA ALA A 309 15.02 5.40 -0.24
C ALA A 309 13.80 4.51 -0.08
N THR A 310 12.60 5.10 -0.15
CA THR A 310 11.33 4.37 -0.02
C THR A 310 11.09 3.41 -1.20
N ALA A 311 11.58 3.73 -2.39
CA ALA A 311 11.50 2.82 -3.54
C ALA A 311 12.45 1.63 -3.37
N VAL A 312 13.67 1.85 -2.89
CA VAL A 312 14.65 0.79 -2.64
C VAL A 312 14.20 -0.14 -1.52
N THR A 313 13.75 0.41 -0.38
CA THR A 313 13.33 -0.42 0.76
C THR A 313 12.11 -1.29 0.48
N GLN A 314 11.20 -0.81 -0.36
CA GLN A 314 10.05 -1.59 -0.78
C GLN A 314 10.34 -2.52 -1.97
N GLY A 315 11.59 -2.59 -2.45
CA GLY A 315 11.96 -3.50 -3.54
C GLY A 315 11.45 -3.08 -4.92
N ALA A 316 11.20 -1.79 -5.18
CA ALA A 316 10.70 -1.35 -6.48
C ALA A 316 11.61 -1.77 -7.65
N ASN A 317 11.00 -2.08 -8.80
CA ASN A 317 11.73 -2.42 -10.02
C ASN A 317 12.63 -1.26 -10.46
N ALA A 318 13.84 -1.54 -10.96
CA ALA A 318 14.79 -0.51 -11.43
C ALA A 318 14.19 0.42 -12.51
N ARG A 319 13.19 -0.05 -13.26
CA ARG A 319 12.43 0.76 -14.24
C ARG A 319 11.41 1.70 -13.58
N VAL A 320 10.92 1.35 -12.39
CA VAL A 320 9.89 2.07 -11.63
C VAL A 320 10.50 3.13 -10.71
N VAL A 321 11.70 2.87 -10.16
CA VAL A 321 12.41 3.82 -9.29
C VAL A 321 12.53 5.23 -9.89
N PRO A 322 13.08 5.45 -11.11
CA PRO A 322 13.22 6.80 -11.66
C PRO A 322 11.86 7.48 -11.91
N VAL A 323 10.85 6.68 -12.25
CA VAL A 323 9.48 7.17 -12.47
C VAL A 323 8.87 7.63 -11.15
N ALA A 324 8.99 6.84 -10.08
CA ALA A 324 8.47 7.19 -8.77
C ALA A 324 9.14 8.45 -8.21
N ILE A 325 10.46 8.59 -8.40
CA ILE A 325 11.20 9.82 -8.08
C ILE A 325 10.66 11.01 -8.87
N GLY A 326 10.47 10.86 -10.19
CA GLY A 326 9.93 11.92 -11.04
C GLY A 326 8.54 12.37 -10.60
N VAL A 327 7.65 11.43 -10.27
CA VAL A 327 6.30 11.72 -9.76
C VAL A 327 6.38 12.41 -8.39
N ALA A 328 7.29 11.99 -7.50
CA ALA A 328 7.52 12.64 -6.22
C ALA A 328 7.96 14.10 -6.39
N LEU A 329 8.92 14.36 -7.29
CA LEU A 329 9.42 15.71 -7.57
C LEU A 329 8.32 16.62 -8.11
N VAL A 330 7.48 16.12 -9.03
CA VAL A 330 6.30 16.86 -9.51
C VAL A 330 5.38 17.21 -8.35
N GLY A 331 5.07 16.24 -7.48
CA GLY A 331 4.24 16.48 -6.29
C GLY A 331 4.81 17.56 -5.38
N THR A 332 6.12 17.54 -5.13
CA THR A 332 6.83 18.53 -4.32
C THR A 332 6.79 19.93 -4.95
N VAL A 333 7.02 20.05 -6.26
CA VAL A 333 6.91 21.33 -6.99
C VAL A 333 5.48 21.87 -6.94
N THR A 334 4.49 21.00 -7.14
CA THR A 334 3.07 21.38 -7.05
C THR A 334 2.72 21.85 -5.65
N LEU A 335 3.16 21.15 -4.60
CA LEU A 335 2.93 21.56 -3.22
C LEU A 335 3.56 22.92 -2.94
N TRP A 336 4.80 23.15 -3.39
CA TRP A 336 5.47 24.44 -3.26
C TRP A 336 4.68 25.55 -3.98
N CYS A 337 4.24 25.33 -5.22
CA CYS A 337 3.46 26.30 -5.98
C CYS A 337 2.11 26.64 -5.31
N LEU A 338 1.40 25.64 -4.77
CA LEU A 338 0.15 25.86 -4.05
C LEU A 338 0.35 26.65 -2.75
N LYS A 339 1.49 26.47 -2.06
CA LYS A 339 1.86 27.30 -0.90
C LYS A 339 2.08 28.76 -1.30
N GLN A 340 2.68 29.03 -2.47
CA GLN A 340 2.84 30.39 -2.98
C GLN A 340 1.51 31.05 -3.36
N LEU A 341 0.49 30.26 -3.66
CA LEU A 341 -0.88 30.72 -3.94
C LEU A 341 -1.74 30.84 -2.67
N GLU A 342 -1.14 30.75 -1.48
CA GLU A 342 -1.80 30.84 -0.17
C GLU A 342 -2.95 29.82 0.02
N VAL A 343 -2.91 28.71 -0.71
CA VAL A 343 -3.88 27.62 -0.53
C VAL A 343 -3.65 26.97 0.83
N PRO A 344 -4.70 26.77 1.66
CA PRO A 344 -4.56 26.11 2.95
C PRO A 344 -3.88 24.74 2.83
N LEU A 345 -3.01 24.39 3.78
CA LEU A 345 -2.18 23.17 3.73
C LEU A 345 -2.98 21.90 3.49
N LEU A 346 -4.16 21.77 4.12
CA LEU A 346 -5.06 20.64 3.94
C LEU A 346 -5.56 20.55 2.49
N GLY A 347 -5.97 21.67 1.90
CA GLY A 347 -6.37 21.73 0.49
C GLY A 347 -5.21 21.43 -0.47
N ALA A 348 -4.03 21.98 -0.18
CA ALA A 348 -2.84 21.76 -1.01
C ALA A 348 -2.39 20.28 -0.99
N THR A 349 -2.37 19.65 0.19
CA THR A 349 -2.03 18.21 0.34
C THR A 349 -3.05 17.31 -0.35
N PHE A 350 -4.36 17.62 -0.26
CA PHE A 350 -5.41 16.90 -0.99
C PHE A 350 -5.23 16.98 -2.51
N LEU A 351 -4.98 18.18 -3.05
CA LEU A 351 -4.78 18.40 -4.49
C LEU A 351 -3.53 17.68 -5.01
N VAL A 352 -2.42 17.76 -4.27
CA VAL A 352 -1.18 17.06 -4.61
C VAL A 352 -1.38 15.55 -4.54
N ALA A 353 -2.03 15.03 -3.49
CA ALA A 353 -2.34 13.61 -3.40
C ALA A 353 -3.23 13.13 -4.56
N THR A 354 -4.18 13.96 -5.00
CA THR A 354 -5.00 13.69 -6.19
C THR A 354 -4.16 13.63 -7.47
N LEU A 355 -3.23 14.57 -7.64
CA LEU A 355 -2.30 14.56 -8.78
C LEU A 355 -1.40 13.31 -8.76
N LEU A 356 -0.83 12.97 -7.60
CA LEU A 356 0.02 11.79 -7.44
C LEU A 356 -0.74 10.49 -7.73
N GLY A 357 -1.98 10.37 -7.26
CA GLY A 357 -2.85 9.23 -7.54
C GLY A 357 -3.13 9.11 -9.04
N ALA A 358 -3.44 10.22 -9.70
CA ALA A 358 -3.71 10.23 -11.14
C ALA A 358 -2.47 9.86 -11.97
N LEU A 359 -1.31 10.49 -11.68
CA LEU A 359 -0.05 10.21 -12.38
C LEU A 359 0.39 8.77 -12.18
N SER A 360 0.32 8.26 -10.95
CA SER A 360 0.70 6.88 -10.62
C SER A 360 -0.15 5.89 -11.41
N THR A 361 -1.48 6.08 -11.47
CA THR A 361 -2.38 5.20 -12.23
C THR A 361 -2.14 5.24 -13.74
N VAL A 362 -1.97 6.42 -14.34
CA VAL A 362 -1.71 6.54 -15.79
C VAL A 362 -0.38 5.91 -16.16
N ILE A 363 0.67 6.17 -15.38
CA ILE A 363 2.01 5.68 -15.69
C ILE A 363 2.11 4.18 -15.41
N ALA A 364 1.50 3.69 -14.32
CA ALA A 364 1.40 2.26 -14.01
C ALA A 364 0.78 1.46 -15.16
N ALA A 365 -0.32 1.97 -15.73
CA ALA A 365 -0.97 1.33 -16.87
C ALA A 365 -0.09 1.33 -18.14
N ARG A 366 0.80 2.31 -18.32
CA ARG A 366 1.75 2.35 -19.45
C ARG A 366 2.93 1.39 -19.27
N LEU A 367 3.38 1.20 -18.04
CA LEU A 367 4.53 0.38 -17.70
C LEU A 367 4.16 -1.07 -17.34
N ARG A 368 2.86 -1.42 -17.26
CA ARG A 368 2.36 -2.71 -16.79
C ARG A 368 2.89 -3.06 -15.39
N VAL A 369 2.84 -2.10 -14.48
CA VAL A 369 3.25 -2.27 -13.08
C VAL A 369 2.09 -1.87 -12.16
N SER A 370 2.17 -2.25 -10.88
CA SER A 370 1.18 -1.83 -9.89
C SER A 370 1.22 -0.32 -9.66
N ALA A 371 0.05 0.32 -9.53
CA ALA A 371 -0.05 1.73 -9.18
C ALA A 371 0.51 2.03 -7.78
N THR A 372 0.40 1.08 -6.84
CA THR A 372 0.99 1.21 -5.50
C THR A 372 2.52 1.31 -5.56
N ALA A 373 3.15 0.63 -6.52
CA ALA A 373 4.60 0.65 -6.67
C ALA A 373 5.19 2.01 -7.06
N ILE A 374 4.37 2.89 -7.66
CA ILE A 374 4.72 4.28 -7.98
C ILE A 374 4.20 5.21 -6.90
N ALA A 375 2.95 5.02 -6.46
CA ALA A 375 2.27 5.91 -5.54
C ALA A 375 2.96 5.98 -4.18
N VAL A 376 3.37 4.83 -3.61
CA VAL A 376 3.95 4.78 -2.26
C VAL A 376 5.23 5.59 -2.14
N PRO A 377 6.27 5.34 -2.96
CA PRO A 377 7.48 6.18 -2.89
C PRO A 377 7.20 7.65 -3.24
N ALA A 378 6.23 7.93 -4.12
CA ALA A 378 5.92 9.29 -4.54
C ALA A 378 5.28 10.13 -3.45
N PHE A 379 4.26 9.63 -2.73
CA PHE A 379 3.66 10.38 -1.63
C PHE A 379 4.60 10.42 -0.41
N CYS A 380 5.38 9.36 -0.15
CA CYS A 380 6.38 9.36 0.92
C CYS A 380 7.43 10.45 0.68
N GLY A 381 7.89 10.60 -0.56
CA GLY A 381 8.87 11.63 -0.90
C GLY A 381 8.32 13.05 -0.89
N SER A 382 7.05 13.26 -1.27
CA SER A 382 6.52 14.61 -1.52
C SER A 382 5.64 15.18 -0.40
N LEU A 383 4.91 14.34 0.32
CA LEU A 383 3.90 14.76 1.29
C LEU A 383 4.27 14.43 2.73
N LEU A 384 5.23 13.53 2.96
CA LEU A 384 5.68 13.09 4.29
C LEU A 384 4.52 12.96 5.31
N PRO A 385 3.51 12.12 5.03
CA PRO A 385 2.27 12.04 5.83
C PRO A 385 2.52 11.82 7.33
N SER A 386 3.58 11.09 7.68
CA SER A 386 3.94 10.80 9.07
C SER A 386 4.46 12.01 9.84
N LEU A 387 4.83 13.11 9.18
CA LEU A 387 5.31 14.32 9.86
C LEU A 387 4.21 14.94 10.73
N ALA A 388 2.99 15.06 10.21
CA ALA A 388 1.86 15.62 10.96
C ALA A 388 1.47 14.74 12.17
N VAL A 389 1.57 13.42 12.01
CA VAL A 389 1.31 12.47 13.10
C VAL A 389 2.42 12.54 14.16
N ALA A 390 3.68 12.64 13.74
CA ALA A 390 4.81 12.78 14.65
C ALA A 390 4.75 14.09 15.43
N SER A 391 4.46 15.22 14.77
CA SER A 391 4.34 16.51 15.46
C SER A 391 3.18 16.51 16.46
N ALA A 392 2.03 15.96 16.07
CA ALA A 392 0.90 15.82 16.99
C ALA A 392 1.25 14.94 18.20
N LEU A 393 1.94 13.81 17.97
CA LEU A 393 2.40 12.93 19.05
C LEU A 393 3.36 13.64 20.00
N LEU A 394 4.37 14.33 19.48
CA LEU A 394 5.34 15.05 20.30
C LEU A 394 4.70 16.17 21.10
N ASN A 395 3.73 16.90 20.52
CA ASN A 395 2.96 17.93 21.23
C ASN A 395 2.08 17.34 22.34
N VAL A 396 1.46 16.17 22.10
CA VAL A 396 0.73 15.42 23.13
C VAL A 396 1.65 15.03 24.28
N MET A 397 2.82 14.50 23.97
CA MET A 397 3.78 14.08 25.00
C MET A 397 4.33 15.25 25.81
N ALA A 398 4.49 16.41 25.18
CA ALA A 398 4.92 17.64 25.84
C ALA A 398 3.82 18.33 26.66
N GLY A 399 2.58 17.84 26.62
CA GLY A 399 1.46 18.40 27.37
C GLY A 399 1.06 19.81 26.93
N THR A 400 1.31 20.18 25.67
CA THR A 400 0.98 21.52 25.17
C THR A 400 -0.55 21.71 25.05
N GLY A 401 -1.04 22.92 25.34
CA GLY A 401 -2.47 23.25 25.40
C GLY A 401 -3.26 23.14 24.08
N GLY A 402 -2.64 22.67 22.99
CA GLY A 402 -3.26 22.49 21.67
C GLY A 402 -3.18 21.05 21.13
N ALA A 403 -2.62 20.11 21.89
CA ALA A 403 -2.31 18.76 21.42
C ALA A 403 -3.50 18.00 20.83
N ALA A 404 -4.71 18.19 21.37
CA ALA A 404 -5.93 17.57 20.82
C ALA A 404 -6.26 18.08 19.40
N LEU A 405 -6.06 19.37 19.14
CA LEU A 405 -6.28 19.96 17.81
C LEU A 405 -5.23 19.46 16.81
N ASP A 406 -3.99 19.27 17.23
CA ASP A 406 -2.93 18.71 16.39
C ASP A 406 -3.23 17.27 15.98
N VAL A 407 -3.77 16.46 16.91
CA VAL A 407 -4.23 15.10 16.60
C VAL A 407 -5.33 15.14 15.54
N VAL A 408 -6.34 16.00 15.70
CA VAL A 408 -7.40 16.18 14.69
C VAL A 408 -6.82 16.64 13.35
N GLY A 409 -5.86 17.55 13.36
CA GLY A 409 -5.14 18.00 12.17
C GLY A 409 -4.36 16.88 11.46
N SER A 410 -3.68 16.02 12.22
CA SER A 410 -2.93 14.87 11.71
C SER A 410 -3.83 13.82 11.06
N VAL A 411 -4.99 13.55 11.66
CA VAL A 411 -6.01 12.66 11.11
C VAL A 411 -6.61 13.25 9.84
N SER A 412 -6.92 14.55 9.86
CA SER A 412 -7.51 15.25 8.70
C SER A 412 -6.56 15.30 7.50
N THR A 413 -5.28 15.58 7.73
CA THR A 413 -4.25 15.56 6.67
C THR A 413 -4.03 14.14 6.12
N THR A 414 -4.02 13.13 6.99
CA THR A 414 -3.94 11.72 6.57
C THR A 414 -5.13 11.32 5.69
N LEU A 415 -6.35 11.67 6.11
CA LEU A 415 -7.56 11.43 5.32
C LEU A 415 -7.54 12.19 4.00
N ALA A 416 -7.07 13.43 3.99
CA ALA A 416 -6.91 14.21 2.76
C ALA A 416 -5.95 13.52 1.76
N ILE A 417 -4.85 12.95 2.25
CA ILE A 417 -3.90 12.21 1.40
C ILE A 417 -4.53 10.93 0.85
N GLY A 418 -5.19 10.13 1.70
CA GLY A 418 -5.90 8.92 1.27
C GLY A 418 -7.02 9.22 0.27
N ALA A 419 -7.85 10.24 0.57
CA ALA A 419 -8.95 10.70 -0.29
C ALA A 419 -8.44 11.16 -1.65
N GLY A 420 -7.39 11.99 -1.64
CA GLY A 420 -6.77 12.49 -2.86
C GLY A 420 -6.24 11.35 -3.71
N LEU A 421 -5.46 10.43 -3.15
CA LEU A 421 -4.92 9.28 -3.90
C LEU A 421 -6.02 8.43 -4.54
N VAL A 422 -7.12 8.15 -3.81
CA VAL A 422 -8.27 7.41 -4.33
C VAL A 422 -8.95 8.20 -5.45
N LEU A 423 -9.28 9.47 -5.23
CA LEU A 423 -9.93 10.33 -6.23
C LEU A 423 -9.08 10.44 -7.50
N GLY A 424 -7.78 10.68 -7.35
CA GLY A 424 -6.82 10.74 -8.45
C GLY A 424 -6.80 9.47 -9.27
N SER A 425 -6.79 8.31 -8.59
CA SER A 425 -6.84 7.02 -9.28
C SER A 425 -8.11 6.85 -10.12
N LEU A 426 -9.28 7.23 -9.58
CA LEU A 426 -10.58 7.15 -10.26
C LEU A 426 -10.66 8.08 -11.48
N LEU A 427 -10.13 9.30 -11.38
CA LEU A 427 -10.07 10.26 -12.48
C LEU A 427 -9.14 9.78 -13.61
N ALA A 428 -8.06 9.08 -13.26
CA ALA A 428 -7.09 8.58 -14.22
C ALA A 428 -7.50 7.29 -14.94
N THR A 429 -8.38 6.46 -14.36
CA THR A 429 -8.74 5.16 -14.95
C THR A 429 -9.23 5.24 -16.39
N PRO A 430 -10.11 6.18 -16.80
CA PRO A 430 -10.54 6.33 -18.20
C PRO A 430 -9.37 6.59 -19.16
N GLY A 431 -8.38 7.37 -18.75
CA GLY A 431 -7.18 7.68 -19.55
C GLY A 431 -6.22 6.50 -19.64
N ALA A 432 -5.98 5.82 -18.51
CA ALA A 432 -5.21 4.57 -18.45
C ALA A 432 -5.77 3.50 -19.40
N ARG A 433 -7.11 3.38 -19.48
CA ARG A 433 -7.80 2.45 -20.39
C ARG A 433 -7.55 2.72 -21.87
N ARG A 434 -7.60 3.99 -22.31
CA ARG A 434 -7.36 4.33 -23.72
C ARG A 434 -5.94 3.93 -24.15
N SER A 435 -4.98 4.05 -23.25
CA SER A 435 -3.59 3.63 -23.49
C SER A 435 -3.48 2.11 -23.68
N LEU A 436 -4.16 1.33 -22.84
CA LEU A 436 -4.18 -0.14 -22.93
C LEU A 436 -4.92 -0.61 -24.19
N ARG A 437 -6.10 -0.05 -24.47
CA ARG A 437 -6.92 -0.38 -25.66
C ARG A 437 -6.26 -0.07 -27.00
N ARG A 438 -5.36 0.92 -27.07
CA ARG A 438 -4.63 1.24 -28.32
C ARG A 438 -3.57 0.19 -28.68
N ARG A 439 -3.12 -0.63 -27.73
CA ARG A 439 -2.08 -1.65 -27.96
C ARG A 439 -2.63 -3.07 -28.08
N VAL A 440 -3.81 -3.36 -27.53
CA VAL A 440 -4.50 -4.63 -27.80
C VAL A 440 -5.15 -4.53 -29.18
N LYS A 441 -4.48 -5.13 -30.18
CA LYS A 441 -5.03 -5.34 -31.53
C LYS A 441 -6.42 -5.96 -31.35
N ARG A 442 -7.48 -5.35 -31.89
CA ARG A 442 -8.84 -5.91 -31.84
C ARG A 442 -8.79 -7.35 -32.34
N VAL A 443 -8.84 -8.32 -31.43
CA VAL A 443 -9.28 -9.66 -31.78
C VAL A 443 -10.79 -9.57 -31.79
N VAL A 444 -11.35 -9.29 -32.96
CA VAL A 444 -12.77 -9.49 -33.20
C VAL A 444 -12.96 -11.00 -33.19
N VAL A 445 -13.41 -11.55 -32.07
CA VAL A 445 -13.92 -12.91 -32.05
C VAL A 445 -15.25 -12.86 -32.80
N GLN A 446 -15.23 -13.27 -34.07
CA GLN A 446 -16.44 -13.68 -34.77
C GLN A 446 -16.98 -14.89 -34.01
N SER A 447 -18.04 -14.70 -33.22
CA SER A 447 -18.77 -15.83 -32.67
C SER A 447 -19.46 -16.55 -33.83
N GLU A 448 -18.89 -17.65 -34.30
CA GLU A 448 -19.64 -18.61 -35.12
C GLU A 448 -20.74 -19.23 -34.25
N ARG A 449 -21.99 -19.06 -34.70
CA ARG A 449 -23.23 -19.71 -34.24
C ARG A 449 -23.65 -19.47 -32.78
N LEU A 450 -24.50 -18.47 -32.61
CA LEU A 450 -25.60 -18.52 -31.65
C LEU A 450 -26.83 -19.06 -32.40
N ASP A 451 -27.01 -20.38 -32.39
CA ASP A 451 -28.29 -20.97 -32.75
C ASP A 451 -29.25 -20.76 -31.58
N THR A 452 -30.10 -19.73 -31.68
CA THR A 452 -31.13 -19.40 -30.67
C THR A 452 -32.47 -20.05 -31.02
N SER A 453 -32.46 -21.22 -31.66
CA SER A 453 -33.68 -22.00 -31.84
C SER A 453 -34.16 -22.51 -30.47
N PRO A 454 -35.40 -22.20 -30.05
CA PRO A 454 -35.92 -22.65 -28.78
C PRO A 454 -36.05 -24.18 -28.77
N ILE A 455 -35.56 -24.81 -27.71
CA ILE A 455 -35.74 -26.25 -27.44
C ILE A 455 -37.25 -26.53 -27.41
N SER A 456 -37.73 -27.42 -28.27
CA SER A 456 -39.13 -27.83 -28.28
C SER A 456 -39.47 -28.51 -26.97
N ILE A 457 -40.33 -27.90 -26.17
CA ILE A 457 -40.96 -28.52 -25.00
C ILE A 457 -41.82 -29.68 -25.54
N ILE A 458 -41.45 -30.91 -25.20
CA ILE A 458 -42.26 -32.09 -25.52
C ILE A 458 -43.56 -31.97 -24.72
N GLY A 459 -44.66 -31.65 -25.41
CA GLY A 459 -46.02 -31.70 -24.87
C GLY A 459 -46.49 -33.14 -24.63
N PRO A 460 -47.55 -33.35 -23.83
CA PRO A 460 -47.98 -34.67 -23.38
C PRO A 460 -48.41 -35.55 -24.56
N ALA A 461 -48.00 -36.83 -24.50
CA ALA A 461 -48.31 -37.84 -25.52
C ALA A 461 -49.82 -37.92 -25.80
N ALA A 462 -50.20 -37.62 -27.04
CA ALA A 462 -51.55 -37.83 -27.55
C ALA A 462 -51.48 -38.73 -28.79
N GLY A 463 -52.14 -39.89 -28.71
CA GLY A 463 -52.65 -40.64 -29.86
C GLY A 463 -51.97 -41.97 -30.15
N ASP A 464 -52.51 -43.05 -29.58
CA ASP A 464 -52.40 -44.38 -30.17
C ASP A 464 -52.98 -44.38 -31.61
N PRO A 465 -52.36 -45.08 -32.57
CA PRO A 465 -52.90 -45.19 -33.93
C PRO A 465 -54.10 -46.15 -33.95
N PRO A 466 -55.08 -45.95 -34.86
CA PRO A 466 -56.19 -46.89 -35.02
C PRO A 466 -55.69 -48.19 -35.63
N ALA A 467 -56.15 -49.32 -35.08
CA ALA A 467 -55.89 -50.65 -35.61
C ALA A 467 -56.53 -50.85 -37.01
N PRO A 468 -55.91 -51.63 -37.90
CA PRO A 468 -56.48 -51.91 -39.22
C PRO A 468 -57.70 -52.83 -39.11
N ARG A 469 -58.70 -52.56 -39.97
CA ARG A 469 -59.89 -53.40 -40.14
C ARG A 469 -59.50 -54.80 -40.64
N GLY A 470 -59.99 -55.81 -39.93
CA GLY A 470 -60.06 -57.22 -40.33
C GLY A 470 -61.16 -57.89 -39.53
#